data_AF-A0A7J9Q7A2-F1
#
_entry.id   AF-A0A7J9Q7A2-F1
#
_cell.length_a   1.000
_cell.length_b   1.000
_cell.length_c   1.000
_cell.angle_alpha   90.00
_cell.angle_beta   90.00
_cell.angle_gamma   90.00
#
_symmetry.space_group_name_H-M   'P 1'
#
loop_
_entity.id
_entity.type
_entity.pdbx_description
1 polymer ?
#
loop_
_entity_poly.entity_id
_entity_poly.type
_entity_poly.pdbx_seq_one_letter_code
_entity_poly.pdbx_strand_id
1 'polypeptide(L)'
;MKGLKFLHEFFTKKKYELENTAITLDERPSFDIKSEDYRFRVKIAEVVDEVDIYYRDMAIEDHHNQIKHQKPHLQFKLHADGVGHIHIFLPVNNAKDYKKYILSFLDIIGSILIEIDNPKKELQKNFMRIENFKEIEGMGNNIKNLVYKQYQEGGLKLLTLEKEERKINEDDVKKIKQIPQISPFFENIWS
;
A
#
# COMPACT_ATOMS: atom_id res chain seq x y z
N MET A 1 -0.05 13.54 -18.82
CA MET A 1 0.92 13.60 -17.72
C MET A 1 1.92 12.46 -17.90
N LYS A 2 3.16 12.75 -18.30
CA LYS A 2 4.26 11.79 -18.17
C LYS A 2 4.59 11.63 -16.67
N GLY A 3 4.74 10.40 -16.21
CA GLY A 3 5.26 9.96 -14.90
C GLY A 3 5.15 10.93 -13.72
N LEU A 4 3.99 10.98 -13.04
CA LEU A 4 3.95 11.51 -11.67
C LEU A 4 4.94 10.70 -10.82
N LYS A 5 5.81 11.40 -10.11
CA LYS A 5 6.83 10.80 -9.26
C LYS A 5 6.57 11.25 -7.85
N PHE A 6 6.42 10.35 -6.90
CA PHE A 6 6.00 10.70 -5.55
C PHE A 6 7.20 10.90 -4.62
N LEU A 7 8.40 10.45 -5.03
CA LEU A 7 9.64 10.62 -4.28
C LEU A 7 10.62 11.61 -4.95
N HIS A 8 11.44 12.33 -4.17
CA HIS A 8 12.31 13.39 -4.70
C HIS A 8 13.40 12.86 -5.66
N GLU A 9 14.13 11.82 -5.25
CA GLU A 9 15.26 11.22 -5.98
C GLU A 9 14.83 9.90 -6.65
N PHE A 10 15.52 9.48 -7.73
CA PHE A 10 15.34 8.12 -8.24
C PHE A 10 16.11 7.21 -7.30
N PHE A 11 15.42 6.46 -6.45
CA PHE A 11 16.06 5.44 -5.63
C PHE A 11 15.28 4.14 -5.74
N THR A 12 16.01 3.04 -5.88
CA THR A 12 15.43 1.69 -5.79
C THR A 12 15.07 1.34 -4.35
N LYS A 13 15.69 2.00 -3.36
CA LYS A 13 15.42 1.82 -1.93
C LYS A 13 16.07 2.93 -1.09
N LYS A 14 15.35 3.53 -0.15
CA LYS A 14 15.94 4.45 0.85
C LYS A 14 15.34 4.17 2.24
N LYS A 15 16.17 4.21 3.29
CA LYS A 15 15.78 3.99 4.68
C LYS A 15 15.77 5.33 5.43
N TYR A 16 14.74 5.56 6.22
CA TYR A 16 14.59 6.68 7.13
C TYR A 16 14.40 6.13 8.55
N GLU A 17 15.20 6.61 9.49
CA GLU A 17 15.20 6.13 10.87
C GLU A 17 14.66 7.22 11.79
N LEU A 18 13.62 6.88 12.53
CA LEU A 18 13.05 7.60 13.65
C LEU A 18 13.36 6.82 14.94
N GLU A 19 13.14 7.44 16.08
CA GLU A 19 13.15 6.73 17.36
C GLU A 19 12.22 5.51 17.28
N ASN A 20 12.79 4.32 17.43
CA ASN A 20 12.10 3.03 17.37
C ASN A 20 11.35 2.70 16.07
N THR A 21 11.48 3.49 15.00
CA THR A 21 10.80 3.22 13.71
C THR A 21 11.74 3.38 12.53
N ALA A 22 11.79 2.37 11.66
CA ALA A 22 12.51 2.42 10.39
C ALA A 22 11.54 2.32 9.22
N ILE A 23 11.61 3.27 8.30
CA ILE A 23 10.77 3.34 7.10
C ILE A 23 11.64 3.14 5.87
N THR A 24 11.25 2.20 5.02
CA THR A 24 11.87 1.96 3.72
C THR A 24 10.89 2.30 2.61
N LEU A 25 11.31 3.14 1.67
CA LEU A 25 10.54 3.49 0.49
C LEU A 25 11.23 2.93 -0.78
N ASP A 26 10.45 2.46 -1.76
CA ASP A 26 10.89 2.03 -3.10
C ASP A 26 9.83 2.48 -4.12
N GLU A 27 10.24 3.23 -5.14
CA GLU A 27 9.37 3.69 -6.22
C GLU A 27 10.01 3.43 -7.59
N ARG A 28 9.24 2.80 -8.48
CA ARG A 28 9.48 2.74 -9.92
C ARG A 28 8.26 3.35 -10.61
N PRO A 29 8.34 4.63 -11.03
CA PRO A 29 7.18 5.32 -11.55
C PRO A 29 6.93 4.93 -13.01
N SER A 30 5.75 4.37 -13.26
CA SER A 30 5.20 4.08 -14.57
C SER A 30 3.67 4.13 -14.49
N PHE A 31 3.04 4.87 -15.40
CA PHE A 31 1.58 4.83 -15.58
C PHE A 31 1.20 4.20 -16.92
N ASP A 32 2.19 3.71 -17.67
CA ASP A 32 1.93 2.99 -18.89
C ASP A 32 1.74 1.51 -18.55
N ILE A 33 0.49 1.05 -18.63
CA ILE A 33 0.14 -0.36 -18.41
C ILE A 33 0.92 -1.30 -19.34
N LYS A 34 1.44 -0.82 -20.48
CA LYS A 34 2.23 -1.64 -21.41
C LYS A 34 3.68 -1.85 -20.96
N SER A 35 4.21 -1.00 -20.09
CA SER A 35 5.58 -1.17 -19.62
C SER A 35 5.68 -2.14 -18.44
N GLU A 36 4.56 -2.38 -17.74
CA GLU A 36 4.45 -3.33 -16.62
C GLU A 36 5.52 -3.11 -15.52
N ASP A 37 6.02 -1.89 -15.33
CA ASP A 37 7.14 -1.60 -14.41
C ASP A 37 6.73 -0.67 -13.27
N TYR A 38 5.43 -0.54 -12.99
CA TYR A 38 5.01 0.27 -11.84
C TYR A 38 5.30 -0.46 -10.53
N ARG A 39 5.93 0.27 -9.61
CA ARG A 39 6.08 -0.14 -8.23
C ARG A 39 6.03 1.05 -7.29
N PHE A 40 5.30 0.90 -6.21
CA PHE A 40 5.49 1.71 -5.01
C PHE A 40 5.37 0.81 -3.79
N ARG A 41 6.40 0.77 -2.95
CA ARG A 41 6.45 -0.04 -1.74
C ARG A 41 6.93 0.77 -0.56
N VAL A 42 6.24 0.56 0.57
CA VAL A 42 6.57 1.11 1.88
C VAL A 42 6.72 -0.05 2.85
N LYS A 43 7.88 -0.15 3.49
CA LYS A 43 8.08 -1.05 4.63
C LYS A 43 8.30 -0.23 5.88
N ILE A 44 7.58 -0.56 6.95
CA ILE A 44 7.73 0.08 8.25
C ILE A 44 8.10 -1.03 9.23
N ALA A 45 9.17 -0.82 9.99
CA ALA A 45 9.59 -1.67 11.08
C ALA A 45 9.56 -0.84 12.35
N GLU A 46 8.72 -1.23 13.30
CA GLU A 46 8.52 -0.54 14.57
C GLU A 46 8.99 -1.44 15.72
N VAL A 47 9.90 -0.91 16.55
CA VAL A 47 10.43 -1.58 17.73
C VAL A 47 9.50 -1.26 18.89
N VAL A 48 8.79 -2.27 19.40
CA VAL A 48 7.81 -2.10 20.49
C VAL A 48 8.45 -2.39 21.85
N ASP A 49 9.41 -3.33 21.89
CA ASP A 49 10.33 -3.55 22.99
C ASP A 49 11.71 -4.01 22.47
N GLU A 50 12.68 -4.28 23.34
CA GLU A 50 14.06 -4.62 22.93
C GLU A 50 14.15 -5.89 22.06
N VAL A 51 13.10 -6.71 21.98
CA VAL A 51 13.09 -8.02 21.30
C VAL A 51 12.07 -8.05 20.15
N ASP A 52 10.95 -7.34 20.29
CA ASP A 52 9.82 -7.39 19.37
C ASP A 52 9.84 -6.23 18.37
N ILE A 53 10.01 -6.60 17.10
CA ILE A 53 9.93 -5.69 15.96
C ILE A 53 8.71 -6.08 15.12
N TYR A 54 7.79 -5.15 14.96
CA TYR A 54 6.61 -5.31 14.11
C TYR A 54 6.87 -4.76 12.72
N TYR A 55 6.68 -5.61 11.71
CA TYR A 55 6.80 -5.26 10.31
C TYR A 55 5.44 -5.01 9.66
N ARG A 56 5.41 -3.99 8.81
CA ARG A 56 4.33 -3.66 7.88
C ARG A 56 4.93 -3.52 6.49
N ASP A 57 4.34 -4.17 5.49
CA ASP A 57 4.75 -4.06 4.08
C ASP A 57 3.52 -3.75 3.24
N MET A 58 3.52 -2.57 2.62
CA MET A 58 2.44 -2.10 1.78
C MET A 58 3.02 -1.83 0.41
N ALA A 59 2.49 -2.48 -0.62
CA ALA A 59 2.99 -2.30 -1.97
C ALA A 59 1.88 -2.40 -3.00
N ILE A 60 1.97 -1.54 -4.00
CA ILE A 60 1.32 -1.72 -5.29
C ILE A 60 2.42 -1.99 -6.31
N GLU A 61 2.31 -3.09 -7.03
CA GLU A 61 3.30 -3.46 -8.03
C GLU A 61 2.66 -4.26 -9.17
N ASP A 62 3.22 -4.12 -10.37
CA ASP A 62 2.87 -5.00 -11.47
C ASP A 62 3.30 -6.43 -11.17
N HIS A 63 2.36 -7.37 -11.33
CA HIS A 63 2.64 -8.79 -11.10
C HIS A 63 3.18 -9.45 -12.36
N HIS A 64 4.51 -9.59 -12.44
CA HIS A 64 5.15 -10.39 -13.48
C HIS A 64 5.02 -11.88 -13.17
N ASN A 65 3.93 -12.52 -13.58
CA ASN A 65 3.95 -13.96 -13.70
C ASN A 65 4.75 -14.35 -14.95
N GLN A 66 5.73 -15.24 -14.80
CA GLN A 66 6.49 -15.86 -15.91
C GLN A 66 5.62 -16.69 -16.89
N ILE A 67 4.29 -16.62 -16.78
CA ILE A 67 3.33 -17.43 -17.53
C ILE A 67 2.67 -16.54 -18.59
N LYS A 68 2.90 -16.88 -19.86
CA LYS A 68 2.56 -16.16 -21.11
C LYS A 68 1.12 -15.67 -21.33
N HIS A 69 0.16 -15.88 -20.41
CA HIS A 69 -1.27 -15.69 -20.70
C HIS A 69 -2.10 -14.96 -19.64
N GLN A 70 -1.50 -14.33 -18.62
CA GLN A 70 -2.26 -13.40 -17.77
C GLN A 70 -2.12 -11.97 -18.29
N LYS A 71 -3.25 -11.28 -18.44
CA LYS A 71 -3.25 -9.85 -18.73
C LYS A 71 -2.44 -9.12 -17.64
N PRO A 72 -1.74 -8.02 -17.97
CA PRO A 72 -1.08 -7.19 -16.96
C PRO A 72 -2.08 -6.85 -15.86
N HIS A 73 -1.72 -7.13 -14.61
CA HIS A 73 -2.53 -6.83 -13.45
C HIS A 73 -1.66 -6.27 -12.33
N LEU A 74 -2.18 -5.22 -11.69
CA LEU A 74 -1.61 -4.67 -10.48
C LEU A 74 -1.92 -5.62 -9.32
N GLN A 75 -0.89 -5.98 -8.57
CA GLN A 75 -1.06 -6.64 -7.29
C GLN A 75 -0.96 -5.61 -6.18
N PHE A 76 -1.99 -5.57 -5.35
CA PHE A 76 -1.97 -4.83 -4.12
C PHE A 76 -1.63 -5.79 -2.96
N LYS A 77 -0.47 -5.57 -2.35
CA LYS A 77 0.06 -6.33 -1.21
C LYS A 77 -0.06 -5.49 0.04
N LEU A 78 -0.74 -6.03 1.04
CA LEU A 78 -0.74 -5.53 2.41
C LEU A 78 -0.28 -6.66 3.32
N HIS A 79 0.75 -6.41 4.12
CA HIS A 79 1.22 -7.33 5.14
C HIS A 79 1.37 -6.60 6.46
N ALA A 80 0.94 -7.26 7.52
CA ALA A 80 1.23 -6.84 8.88
C ALA A 80 1.42 -8.03 9.80
N ASP A 81 2.50 -8.01 10.58
CA ASP A 81 2.70 -8.93 11.70
C ASP A 81 1.49 -8.89 12.66
N GLY A 82 1.04 -10.07 13.07
CA GLY A 82 -0.19 -10.27 13.86
C GLY A 82 -1.45 -10.52 13.01
N VAL A 83 -1.40 -10.25 11.70
CA VAL A 83 -2.52 -10.48 10.76
C VAL A 83 -2.12 -11.44 9.64
N GLY A 84 -1.05 -11.15 8.91
CA GLY A 84 -0.62 -11.88 7.71
C GLY A 84 -0.71 -11.04 6.43
N HIS A 85 -0.76 -11.69 5.27
CA HIS A 85 -0.83 -11.02 3.97
C HIS A 85 -2.27 -10.92 3.50
N ILE A 86 -2.75 -9.71 3.26
CA ILE A 86 -4.09 -9.44 2.76
C ILE A 86 -4.00 -9.24 1.24
N HIS A 87 -4.73 -10.06 0.51
CA HIS A 87 -4.78 -10.03 -0.94
C HIS A 87 -6.02 -9.26 -1.39
N ILE A 88 -5.79 -8.11 -2.04
CA ILE A 88 -6.83 -7.29 -2.63
C ILE A 88 -6.75 -7.43 -4.15
N PHE A 89 -7.83 -7.91 -4.76
CA PHE A 89 -7.90 -8.03 -6.22
C PHE A 89 -8.21 -6.67 -6.86
N LEU A 90 -7.44 -6.24 -7.85
CA LEU A 90 -7.69 -5.00 -8.58
C LEU A 90 -8.12 -5.31 -10.02
N PRO A 91 -9.41 -5.16 -10.38
CA PRO A 91 -9.87 -5.45 -11.73
C PRO A 91 -9.41 -4.34 -12.70
N VAL A 92 -8.29 -4.54 -13.38
CA VAL A 92 -7.74 -3.60 -14.37
C VAL A 92 -8.27 -3.94 -15.77
N ASN A 93 -9.18 -3.12 -16.30
CA ASN A 93 -9.74 -3.33 -17.65
C ASN A 93 -9.10 -2.43 -18.72
N ASN A 94 -8.52 -1.29 -18.30
CA ASN A 94 -7.97 -0.29 -19.18
C ASN A 94 -6.94 0.60 -18.44
N ALA A 95 -6.26 1.49 -19.17
CA ALA A 95 -5.25 2.39 -18.60
C ALA A 95 -5.81 3.39 -17.57
N LYS A 96 -7.11 3.74 -17.66
CA LYS A 96 -7.76 4.63 -16.68
C LYS A 96 -7.93 3.93 -15.34
N ASP A 97 -8.37 2.66 -15.33
CA ASP A 97 -8.49 1.85 -14.12
C ASP A 97 -7.12 1.62 -13.48
N TYR A 98 -6.13 1.28 -14.30
CA TYR A 98 -4.73 1.12 -13.87
C TYR A 98 -4.22 2.36 -13.14
N LYS A 99 -4.29 3.52 -13.80
CA LYS A 99 -3.88 4.79 -13.20
C LYS A 99 -4.69 5.10 -11.95
N LYS A 100 -6.01 4.88 -11.98
CA LYS A 100 -6.90 5.13 -10.85
C LYS A 100 -6.46 4.36 -9.60
N TYR A 101 -6.18 3.06 -9.71
CA TYR A 101 -5.75 2.27 -8.55
C TYR A 101 -4.41 2.71 -8.00
N ILE A 102 -3.46 3.04 -8.87
CA ILE A 102 -2.16 3.58 -8.46
C ILE A 102 -2.35 4.86 -7.63
N LEU A 103 -3.07 5.84 -8.17
CA LEU A 103 -3.26 7.11 -7.47
C LEU A 103 -4.05 6.94 -6.18
N SER A 104 -5.08 6.09 -6.17
CA SER A 104 -5.82 5.78 -4.94
C SER A 104 -4.96 5.13 -3.86
N PHE A 105 -4.02 4.26 -4.23
CA PHE A 105 -3.10 3.64 -3.27
C PHE A 105 -2.15 4.69 -2.70
N LEU A 106 -1.57 5.52 -3.57
CA LEU A 106 -0.64 6.56 -3.19
C LEU A 106 -1.27 7.65 -2.32
N ASP A 107 -2.54 7.97 -2.52
CA ASP A 107 -3.28 8.90 -1.65
C ASP A 107 -3.28 8.40 -0.20
N ILE A 108 -3.70 7.14 0.01
CA ILE A 108 -3.75 6.51 1.34
C ILE A 108 -2.36 6.42 1.98
N ILE A 109 -1.35 5.95 1.21
CA ILE A 109 0.02 5.86 1.70
C ILE A 109 0.61 7.23 2.01
N GLY A 110 0.31 8.24 1.19
CA GLY A 110 0.72 9.61 1.42
C GLY A 110 0.24 10.12 2.77
N SER A 111 -1.04 9.91 3.10
CA SER A 111 -1.60 10.24 4.40
C SER A 111 -0.89 9.53 5.55
N ILE A 112 -0.68 8.21 5.44
CA ILE A 112 0.03 7.42 6.46
C ILE A 112 1.45 7.96 6.70
N LEU A 113 2.20 8.24 5.63
CA LEU A 113 3.57 8.75 5.73
C LEU A 113 3.62 10.17 6.33
N ILE A 114 2.62 11.02 6.02
CA ILE A 114 2.49 12.35 6.61
C ILE A 114 2.20 12.26 8.11
N GLU A 115 1.36 11.32 8.54
CA GLU A 115 1.01 11.10 9.95
C GLU A 115 2.19 10.56 10.77
N ILE A 116 3.02 9.70 10.19
CA ILE A 116 4.21 9.13 10.85
C ILE A 116 5.38 10.13 10.86
N ASP A 117 5.33 11.18 10.03
CA ASP A 117 6.43 12.14 9.95
C ASP A 117 6.66 12.86 11.29
N ASN A 118 7.91 13.19 11.56
CA ASN A 118 8.27 13.85 12.82
C ASN A 118 7.80 15.32 12.82
N PRO A 119 7.82 16.02 13.99
CA PRO A 119 7.44 17.43 14.04
C PRO A 119 8.27 18.35 13.12
N LYS A 120 9.47 17.92 12.71
CA LYS A 120 10.32 18.64 11.75
C LYS A 120 9.95 18.36 10.29
N LYS A 121 9.05 17.43 10.02
CA LYS A 121 8.56 17.02 8.70
C LYS A 121 9.66 16.53 7.75
N GLU A 122 10.55 15.68 8.25
CA GLU A 122 11.73 15.25 7.50
C GLU A 122 11.42 14.29 6.34
N LEU A 123 10.40 13.43 6.45
CA LEU A 123 9.94 12.62 5.30
C LEU A 123 9.45 13.52 4.17
N GLN A 124 8.60 14.48 4.51
CA GLN A 124 8.04 15.43 3.56
C GLN A 124 9.10 16.31 2.90
N LYS A 125 10.15 16.69 3.64
CA LYS A 125 11.22 17.56 3.11
C LYS A 125 12.25 16.82 2.26
N ASN A 126 12.59 15.58 2.64
CA ASN A 126 13.76 14.89 2.09
C ASN A 126 13.39 13.74 1.15
N PHE A 127 12.18 13.19 1.26
CA PHE A 127 11.80 11.97 0.55
C PHE A 127 10.60 12.17 -0.36
N MET A 128 9.58 12.93 0.04
CA MET A 128 8.28 12.99 -0.64
C MET A 128 8.03 14.29 -1.41
N ARG A 129 7.56 14.18 -2.65
CA ARG A 129 7.03 15.32 -3.43
C ARG A 129 5.59 15.61 -3.02
N ILE A 130 5.42 16.38 -1.95
CA ILE A 130 4.10 16.63 -1.33
C ILE A 130 3.09 17.26 -2.28
N GLU A 131 3.55 18.07 -3.25
CA GLU A 131 2.70 18.59 -4.31
C GLU A 131 1.94 17.48 -5.07
N ASN A 132 2.59 16.36 -5.35
CA ASN A 132 1.99 15.26 -6.12
C ASN A 132 0.98 14.46 -5.29
N PHE A 133 1.19 14.37 -3.97
CA PHE A 133 0.21 13.77 -3.07
C PHE A 133 -1.03 14.66 -2.91
N LYS A 134 -0.85 15.99 -2.86
CA LYS A 134 -1.98 16.94 -2.81
C LYS A 134 -2.84 16.92 -4.07
N GLU A 135 -2.24 16.70 -5.24
CA GLU A 135 -2.98 16.58 -6.51
C GLU A 135 -3.96 15.39 -6.56
N ILE A 136 -3.77 14.41 -5.69
CA ILE A 136 -4.54 13.15 -5.67
C ILE A 136 -5.38 12.97 -4.40
N GLU A 137 -5.48 14.01 -3.57
CA GLU A 137 -6.23 13.98 -2.33
C GLU A 137 -7.68 13.50 -2.55
N GLY A 138 -8.12 12.52 -1.76
CA GLY A 138 -9.46 11.95 -1.82
C GLY A 138 -9.62 10.84 -2.87
N MET A 139 -8.61 10.57 -3.70
CA MET A 139 -8.64 9.43 -4.63
C MET A 139 -8.66 8.08 -3.90
N GLY A 140 -8.20 8.01 -2.66
CA GLY A 140 -8.15 6.82 -1.81
C GLY A 140 -9.50 6.15 -1.61
N ASN A 141 -10.60 6.92 -1.65
CA ASN A 141 -11.97 6.41 -1.54
C ASN A 141 -12.29 5.32 -2.57
N ASN A 142 -11.65 5.33 -3.74
CA ASN A 142 -11.87 4.29 -4.73
C ASN A 142 -11.39 2.91 -4.28
N ILE A 143 -10.22 2.83 -3.63
CA ILE A 143 -9.72 1.56 -3.10
C ILE A 143 -10.50 1.18 -1.84
N LYS A 144 -10.81 2.13 -0.95
CA LYS A 144 -11.63 1.86 0.26
C LYS A 144 -12.99 1.24 -0.11
N ASN A 145 -13.67 1.79 -1.12
CA ASN A 145 -14.93 1.24 -1.64
C ASN A 145 -14.76 -0.15 -2.27
N LEU A 146 -13.65 -0.38 -2.98
CA LEU A 146 -13.36 -1.67 -3.60
C LEU A 146 -13.09 -2.75 -2.53
N VAL A 147 -12.31 -2.42 -1.51
CA VAL A 147 -12.02 -3.29 -0.37
C VAL A 147 -13.31 -3.63 0.38
N TYR A 148 -14.15 -2.62 0.66
CA TYR A 148 -15.46 -2.84 1.26
C TYR A 148 -16.33 -3.80 0.44
N LYS A 149 -16.45 -3.56 -0.86
CA LYS A 149 -17.22 -4.43 -1.76
C LYS A 149 -16.70 -5.87 -1.75
N GLN A 150 -15.39 -6.07 -1.86
CA GLN A 150 -14.78 -7.40 -1.83
C GLN A 150 -14.95 -8.11 -0.49
N TYR A 151 -14.95 -7.36 0.61
CA TYR A 151 -15.24 -7.91 1.93
C TYR A 151 -16.68 -8.44 1.99
N GLN A 152 -17.67 -7.63 1.57
CA GLN A 152 -19.09 -8.02 1.53
C GLN A 152 -19.35 -9.23 0.62
N GLU A 153 -18.65 -9.31 -0.51
CA GLU A 153 -18.77 -10.41 -1.48
C GLU A 153 -17.94 -11.65 -1.08
N GLY A 154 -17.17 -11.58 0.02
CA GLY A 154 -16.29 -12.67 0.47
C GLY A 154 -15.11 -12.95 -0.47
N GLY A 155 -14.73 -11.98 -1.31
CA GLY A 155 -13.62 -12.03 -2.24
C GLY A 155 -12.27 -11.60 -1.64
N LEU A 156 -12.28 -10.97 -0.46
CA LEU A 156 -11.08 -10.55 0.25
C LEU A 156 -10.45 -11.73 0.99
N LYS A 157 -9.17 -12.00 0.71
CA LYS A 157 -8.45 -13.16 1.24
C LYS A 157 -7.27 -12.76 2.11
N LEU A 158 -7.00 -13.61 3.09
CA LEU A 158 -5.86 -13.54 3.99
C LEU A 158 -5.01 -14.79 3.82
N LEU A 159 -3.71 -14.60 3.59
CA LEU A 159 -2.70 -15.64 3.71
C LEU A 159 -2.05 -15.52 5.09
N THR A 160 -2.28 -16.51 5.95
CA THR A 160 -1.79 -16.56 7.33
C THR A 160 -0.28 -16.82 7.39
N LEU A 161 0.31 -16.69 8.59
CA LEU A 161 1.70 -17.06 8.85
C LEU A 161 1.98 -18.55 8.59
N GLU A 162 0.96 -19.40 8.74
CA GLU A 162 1.00 -20.84 8.46
C GLU A 162 0.86 -21.17 6.96
N LYS A 163 0.83 -20.14 6.10
CA LYS A 163 0.64 -20.24 4.65
C LYS A 163 -0.72 -20.79 4.23
N GLU A 164 -1.72 -20.63 5.07
CA GLU A 164 -3.11 -20.98 4.73
C GLU A 164 -3.83 -19.77 4.15
N GLU A 165 -4.51 -19.96 3.02
CA GLU A 165 -5.36 -18.93 2.42
C GLU A 165 -6.81 -19.10 2.92
N ARG A 166 -7.37 -18.07 3.57
CA ARG A 166 -8.76 -18.07 4.02
C ARG A 166 -9.44 -16.71 3.83
N LYS A 167 -10.77 -16.68 4.00
CA LYS A 167 -11.54 -15.43 4.00
C LYS A 167 -11.24 -14.62 5.26
N ILE A 168 -11.23 -13.29 5.12
CA ILE A 168 -11.16 -12.36 6.25
C ILE A 168 -12.48 -12.42 7.02
N ASN A 169 -12.39 -12.64 8.33
CA ASN A 169 -13.53 -12.67 9.25
C ASN A 169 -13.56 -11.43 10.16
N GLU A 170 -14.56 -11.33 11.03
CA GLU A 170 -14.72 -10.18 11.93
C GLU A 170 -13.54 -9.98 12.89
N ASP A 171 -12.91 -11.07 13.36
CA ASP A 171 -11.77 -10.97 14.27
C ASP A 171 -10.52 -10.45 13.57
N ASP A 172 -10.33 -10.80 12.30
CA ASP A 172 -9.29 -10.21 11.46
C ASP A 172 -9.54 -8.71 11.25
N VAL A 173 -10.79 -8.31 11.00
CA VAL A 173 -11.16 -6.90 10.86
C VAL A 173 -10.87 -6.12 12.14
N LYS A 174 -11.15 -6.68 13.32
CA LYS A 174 -10.80 -6.07 14.61
C LYS A 174 -9.29 -5.86 14.75
N LYS A 175 -8.48 -6.86 14.36
CA LYS A 175 -7.01 -6.74 14.37
C LYS A 175 -6.51 -5.70 13.37
N ILE A 176 -7.03 -5.71 12.14
CA ILE A 176 -6.68 -4.75 11.08
C ILE A 176 -6.96 -3.31 11.54
N LYS A 177 -8.11 -3.08 12.19
CA LYS A 177 -8.51 -1.77 12.69
C LYS A 177 -7.51 -1.19 13.70
N GLN A 178 -6.78 -2.03 14.42
CA GLN A 178 -5.76 -1.63 15.40
C GLN A 178 -4.41 -1.29 14.79
N ILE A 179 -4.22 -1.45 13.47
CA ILE A 179 -2.93 -1.22 12.80
C ILE A 179 -3.03 0.06 11.97
N PRO A 180 -2.50 1.21 12.43
CA PRO A 180 -2.69 2.52 11.77
C PRO A 180 -2.19 2.57 10.32
N GLN A 181 -1.22 1.73 9.96
CA GLN A 181 -0.67 1.69 8.60
C GLN A 181 -1.52 0.86 7.63
N ILE A 182 -2.39 -0.03 8.14
CA ILE A 182 -3.23 -0.90 7.30
C ILE A 182 -4.70 -0.48 7.38
N SER A 183 -5.17 -0.07 8.56
CA SER A 183 -6.56 0.29 8.81
C SER A 183 -7.13 1.33 7.83
N PRO A 184 -6.37 2.32 7.29
CA PRO A 184 -6.90 3.29 6.35
C PRO A 184 -7.46 2.66 5.06
N PHE A 185 -6.95 1.49 4.65
CA PHE A 185 -7.47 0.79 3.46
C PHE A 185 -8.86 0.17 3.68
N PHE A 186 -9.28 0.01 4.92
CA PHE A 186 -10.47 -0.75 5.33
C PHE A 186 -11.52 0.12 6.02
N GLU A 187 -11.32 1.44 6.12
CA GLU A 187 -12.21 2.37 6.84
C GLU A 187 -13.71 2.17 6.54
N ASN A 188 -14.05 1.94 5.27
CA ASN A 188 -15.44 1.78 4.83
C ASN A 188 -16.09 0.47 5.31
N ILE A 189 -15.34 -0.49 5.85
CA ILE A 189 -15.89 -1.74 6.42
C ILE A 189 -16.58 -1.50 7.76
N TRP A 190 -16.15 -0.49 8.51
CA TRP A 190 -16.68 -0.20 9.85
C TRP A 190 -17.20 1.23 9.99
N SER A 191 -17.43 1.91 8.86
CA SER A 191 -18.06 3.23 8.78
C SER A 191 -19.57 3.13 8.84
#